data_AF-V7FM86-F1
#
_entry.id   AF-V7FM86-F1
#
_cell.length_a   1.000
_cell.length_b   1.000
_cell.length_c   1.000
_cell.angle_alpha   90.00
_cell.angle_beta   90.00
_cell.angle_gamma   90.00
#
_symmetry.space_group_name_H-M   'P 1'
#
loop_
_entity.id
_entity.type
_entity.pdbx_description
1 polymer ?
#
loop_
_entity_poly.entity_id
_entity_poly.type
_entity_poly.pdbx_seq_one_letter_code
_entity_poly.pdbx_strand_id
1 'polypeptide(L)'
;MLSSEQIAKAKLSTPYGLKEGSHHEHDDCIRIAYEWLDAQMKTKGVVQRSRALKHMIEKWGGRYVSQSDVEVAAHIHPEIFGAYPRYNISARLVQPNDARLEGISEAKTQDYSMRQPELTYKSKE
;
A
#
# COMPACT_ATOMS: atom_id res chain seq x y z
N MET A 1 4.92 4.17 14.37
CA MET A 1 5.32 4.15 12.95
C MET A 1 6.52 3.23 12.75
N LEU A 2 6.60 2.51 11.63
CA LEU A 2 7.70 1.57 11.34
C LEU A 2 9.04 2.30 11.19
N SER A 3 10.08 1.78 11.86
CA SER A 3 11.45 2.25 11.68
C SER A 3 12.05 1.75 10.36
N SER A 4 12.99 2.51 9.79
CA SER A 4 13.68 2.09 8.57
C SER A 4 14.47 0.79 8.78
N GLU A 5 14.96 0.52 9.99
CA GLU A 5 15.63 -0.75 10.32
C GLU A 5 14.68 -1.95 10.24
N GLN A 6 13.45 -1.82 10.73
CA GLN A 6 12.43 -2.88 10.61
C GLN A 6 12.11 -3.14 9.15
N ILE A 7 11.97 -2.07 8.35
CA ILE A 7 11.69 -2.16 6.92
C ILE A 7 12.86 -2.84 6.18
N ALA A 8 14.10 -2.47 6.47
CA ALA A 8 15.28 -3.07 5.86
C ALA A 8 15.37 -4.58 6.16
N LYS A 9 15.14 -4.99 7.42
CA LYS A 9 15.13 -6.41 7.79
C LYS A 9 13.99 -7.18 7.11
N ALA A 10 12.82 -6.56 7.01
CA ALA A 10 11.68 -7.17 6.36
C ALA A 10 11.87 -7.31 4.85
N LYS A 11 12.48 -6.33 4.18
CA LYS A 11 12.82 -6.41 2.76
C LYS A 11 13.70 -7.62 2.43
N LEU A 12 14.56 -8.04 3.35
CA LEU A 12 15.45 -9.20 3.17
C LEU A 12 14.77 -10.55 3.44
N SER A 13 13.73 -10.57 4.27
CA SER A 13 13.04 -11.79 4.72
C SER A 13 11.69 -12.03 4.05
N THR A 14 11.15 -11.02 3.37
CA THR A 14 9.84 -11.09 2.72
C THR A 14 9.87 -12.08 1.54
N PRO A 15 8.98 -13.08 1.51
CA PRO A 15 8.86 -13.99 0.39
C PRO A 15 8.07 -13.31 -0.75
N TYR A 16 8.78 -12.57 -1.61
CA TYR A 16 8.18 -11.87 -2.73
C TYR A 16 7.49 -12.83 -3.71
N GLY A 17 6.29 -12.46 -4.18
CA GLY A 17 5.55 -13.25 -5.16
C GLY A 17 6.02 -13.05 -6.61
N LEU A 18 6.86 -12.04 -6.86
CA LEU A 18 7.35 -11.68 -8.19
C LEU A 18 8.63 -12.45 -8.54
N LYS A 19 8.71 -12.99 -9.76
CA LYS A 19 9.89 -13.70 -10.28
C LYS A 19 11.04 -12.75 -10.67
N GLU A 20 10.72 -11.50 -10.99
CA GLU A 20 11.69 -10.45 -11.30
C GLU A 20 11.70 -9.45 -10.12
N GLY A 21 12.88 -8.97 -9.73
CA GLY A 21 13.22 -8.36 -8.44
C GLY A 21 12.18 -7.46 -7.76
N SER A 22 12.20 -7.46 -6.43
CA SER A 22 11.38 -6.61 -5.58
C SER A 22 11.73 -5.13 -5.77
N HIS A 23 10.89 -4.38 -6.49
CA HIS A 23 11.05 -2.93 -6.65
C HIS A 23 10.41 -2.16 -5.48
N HIS A 24 11.21 -1.30 -4.84
CA HIS A 24 10.79 -0.40 -3.77
C HIS A 24 11.29 1.01 -4.09
N GLU A 25 10.38 1.96 -4.28
CA GLU A 25 10.78 3.35 -4.54
C GLU A 25 11.21 4.07 -3.27
N HIS A 26 10.49 3.84 -2.17
CA HIS A 26 10.76 4.50 -0.89
C HIS A 26 10.23 3.67 0.28
N ASP A 27 10.83 3.82 1.45
CA ASP A 27 10.38 3.14 2.68
C ASP A 27 8.98 3.62 3.11
N ASP A 28 8.63 4.86 2.79
CA ASP A 28 7.31 5.41 3.11
C ASP A 28 6.18 4.72 2.33
N CYS A 29 6.45 4.18 1.13
CA CYS A 29 5.46 3.37 0.40
C CYS A 29 5.03 2.14 1.24
N ILE A 30 5.98 1.55 1.98
CA ILE A 30 5.75 0.43 2.89
C ILE A 30 5.01 0.91 4.15
N ARG A 31 5.35 2.08 4.69
CA ARG A 31 4.64 2.68 5.84
C ARG A 31 3.17 2.96 5.50
N ILE A 32 2.90 3.52 4.32
CA ILE A 32 1.54 3.77 3.82
C ILE A 32 0.79 2.45 3.68
N ALA A 33 1.40 1.44 3.05
CA ALA A 33 0.78 0.12 2.91
C ALA A 33 0.49 -0.52 4.27
N TYR A 34 1.38 -0.37 5.24
CA TYR A 34 1.22 -0.88 6.60
C TYR A 34 0.01 -0.26 7.30
N GLU A 35 -0.09 1.07 7.31
CA GLU A 35 -1.21 1.79 7.94
C GLU A 35 -2.56 1.46 7.28
N TRP A 36 -2.56 1.30 5.95
CA TRP A 36 -3.78 0.89 5.24
C TRP A 36 -4.21 -0.52 5.62
N LEU A 37 -3.27 -1.47 5.70
CA LEU A 37 -3.52 -2.87 6.07
C LEU A 37 -3.99 -2.97 7.53
N ASP A 38 -3.37 -2.21 8.44
CA ASP A 38 -3.73 -2.24 9.86
C ASP A 38 -5.16 -1.73 10.11
N ALA A 39 -5.60 -0.74 9.32
CA ALA A 39 -6.96 -0.24 9.38
C ALA A 39 -8.05 -1.24 8.93
N GLN A 40 -7.67 -2.34 8.27
CA GLN A 40 -8.64 -3.32 7.78
C GLN A 40 -9.12 -4.26 8.89
N MET A 41 -10.36 -4.72 8.74
CA MET A 41 -10.89 -5.80 9.57
C MET A 41 -10.23 -7.13 9.18
N LYS A 42 -9.54 -7.77 10.11
CA LYS A 42 -8.87 -9.06 9.90
C LYS A 42 -9.83 -10.24 10.05
N THR A 43 -9.63 -11.28 9.26
CA THR A 43 -10.41 -12.53 9.29
C THR A 43 -9.58 -13.67 9.87
N LYS A 44 -10.25 -14.72 10.36
CA LYS A 44 -9.56 -15.91 10.92
C LYS A 44 -8.76 -16.71 9.88
N GLY A 45 -9.06 -16.54 8.60
CA GLY A 45 -8.37 -17.23 7.50
C GLY A 45 -8.16 -16.32 6.31
N VAL A 46 -7.29 -16.75 5.40
CA VAL A 46 -6.98 -16.05 4.15
C VAL A 46 -8.22 -16.04 3.25
N VAL A 47 -8.59 -14.87 2.75
CA VAL A 47 -9.71 -14.72 1.84
C VAL A 47 -9.26 -15.07 0.42
N GLN A 48 -10.05 -15.90 -0.28
CA GLN A 48 -9.72 -16.39 -1.63
C GLN A 48 -9.82 -15.33 -2.73
N ARG A 49 -10.53 -14.23 -2.44
CA ARG A 49 -10.76 -13.15 -3.41
C ARG A 49 -9.48 -12.34 -3.60
N SER A 50 -8.91 -12.41 -4.79
CA SER A 50 -7.80 -11.54 -5.19
C SER A 50 -8.26 -10.09 -5.30
N ARG A 51 -7.39 -9.17 -4.87
CA ARG A 51 -7.63 -7.73 -4.93
C ARG A 51 -6.36 -7.03 -5.36
N ALA A 52 -6.51 -6.00 -6.19
CA ALA A 52 -5.41 -5.13 -6.55
C ALA A 52 -5.16 -4.10 -5.43
N LEU A 53 -4.75 -4.59 -4.25
CA LEU A 53 -4.62 -3.77 -3.03
C LEU A 53 -3.68 -2.59 -3.24
N LYS A 54 -2.61 -2.77 -4.02
CA LYS A 54 -1.67 -1.69 -4.33
C LYS A 54 -2.35 -0.44 -4.88
N HIS A 55 -3.34 -0.57 -5.77
CA HIS A 55 -4.04 0.57 -6.35
C HIS A 55 -4.98 1.26 -5.35
N MET A 56 -5.55 0.51 -4.41
CA MET A 56 -6.39 1.08 -3.35
C MET A 56 -5.54 1.84 -2.34
N ILE A 57 -4.39 1.28 -1.98
CA ILE A 57 -3.42 1.89 -1.08
C ILE A 57 -2.82 3.14 -1.73
N GLU A 58 -2.39 3.06 -2.98
CA GLU A 58 -1.85 4.20 -3.75
C GLU A 58 -2.87 5.35 -3.82
N LYS A 59 -4.13 5.04 -4.15
CA LYS A 59 -5.19 6.05 -4.19
C LYS A 59 -5.43 6.70 -2.81
N TRP A 60 -5.36 5.93 -1.74
CA TRP A 60 -5.55 6.47 -0.39
C TRP A 60 -4.33 7.27 0.08
N GLY A 61 -3.13 6.72 -0.07
CA GLY A 61 -1.86 7.33 0.37
C GLY A 61 -1.38 8.46 -0.51
N GLY A 62 -1.90 8.61 -1.74
CA GLY A 62 -1.49 9.66 -2.69
C GLY A 62 0.00 9.58 -3.06
N ARG A 63 0.57 8.37 -3.06
CA ARG A 63 1.94 8.05 -3.45
C ARG A 63 1.92 6.69 -4.14
N TYR A 64 2.71 6.52 -5.19
CA TYR A 64 2.89 5.22 -5.82
C TYR A 64 3.26 4.13 -4.80
N VAL A 65 2.60 2.97 -4.89
CA VAL A 65 2.86 1.80 -4.04
C VAL A 65 3.01 0.57 -4.92
N SER A 66 4.14 -0.12 -4.80
CA SER A 66 4.41 -1.35 -5.55
C SER A 66 3.74 -2.57 -4.89
N GLN A 67 3.66 -3.70 -5.61
CA GLN A 67 3.23 -4.95 -5.01
C GLN A 67 4.18 -5.39 -3.89
N SER A 68 5.49 -5.26 -4.11
CA SER A 68 6.53 -5.61 -3.15
C SER A 68 6.37 -4.81 -1.85
N ASP A 69 5.98 -3.53 -1.95
CA ASP A 69 5.74 -2.70 -0.76
C ASP A 69 4.60 -3.25 0.10
N VAL A 70 3.52 -3.70 -0.54
CA VAL A 70 2.38 -4.35 0.14
C VAL A 70 2.80 -5.69 0.75
N GLU A 71 3.63 -6.47 0.04
CA GLU A 71 4.15 -7.74 0.54
C GLU A 71 5.01 -7.56 1.78
N VAL A 72 5.92 -6.58 1.78
CA VAL A 72 6.75 -6.25 2.95
C VAL A 72 5.89 -5.74 4.10
N ALA A 73 4.94 -4.84 3.84
CA ALA A 73 4.04 -4.32 4.86
C ALA A 73 3.22 -5.45 5.52
N ALA A 74 2.68 -6.37 4.72
CA ALA A 74 1.95 -7.54 5.21
C ALA A 74 2.86 -8.49 5.99
N HIS A 75 4.11 -8.67 5.57
CA HIS A 75 5.07 -9.54 6.26
C HIS A 75 5.47 -9.02 7.65
N ILE A 76 5.56 -7.69 7.82
CA ILE A 76 5.88 -7.06 9.11
C ILE A 76 4.67 -7.08 10.07
N HIS A 77 3.46 -7.09 9.53
CA HIS A 77 2.26 -6.85 10.30
C HIS A 77 1.87 -8.06 11.18
N PRO A 78 1.70 -7.90 12.50
CA PRO A 78 1.52 -9.04 13.43
C PRO A 78 0.23 -9.84 13.19
N GLU A 79 -0.84 -9.18 12.75
CA GLU A 79 -2.14 -9.83 12.52
C GLU A 79 -2.45 -10.14 11.05
N ILE A 80 -1.58 -9.77 10.11
CA ILE A 80 -1.82 -9.99 8.68
C ILE A 80 -0.98 -11.18 8.22
N PHE A 81 -1.62 -12.11 7.52
CA PHE A 81 -0.97 -13.28 6.95
C PHE A 81 -1.64 -13.70 5.63
N GLY A 82 -0.91 -14.52 4.87
CA GLY A 82 -1.23 -14.87 3.49
C GLY A 82 -0.13 -14.37 2.55
N ALA A 83 -0.46 -14.27 1.27
CA ALA A 83 0.47 -13.83 0.23
C ALA A 83 -0.29 -13.01 -0.80
N TYR A 84 0.34 -11.96 -1.34
CA TYR A 84 -0.32 -11.13 -2.34
C TYR A 84 -0.81 -11.98 -3.52
N PRO A 85 -2.05 -11.78 -4.03
CA PRO A 85 -3.04 -10.75 -3.70
C PRO A 85 -4.11 -11.18 -2.66
N ARG A 86 -3.82 -12.18 -1.83
CA ARG A 86 -4.76 -12.83 -0.90
C ARG A 86 -4.24 -12.80 0.55
N TYR A 87 -4.87 -11.97 1.38
CA TYR A 87 -4.60 -11.88 2.81
C TYR A 87 -5.82 -12.21 3.64
N ASN A 88 -5.64 -12.36 4.95
CA ASN A 88 -6.69 -12.52 5.94
C ASN A 88 -7.43 -11.20 6.25
N ILE A 89 -7.87 -10.48 5.22
CA ILE A 89 -8.62 -9.23 5.35
C ILE A 89 -10.05 -9.39 4.86
N SER A 90 -10.99 -8.77 5.57
CA SER A 90 -12.41 -8.82 5.25
C SER A 90 -12.69 -8.34 3.82
N ALA A 91 -13.71 -8.94 3.20
CA ALA A 91 -14.18 -8.48 1.91
C ALA A 91 -14.77 -7.05 1.99
N ARG A 92 -15.23 -6.61 3.15
CA ARG A 92 -15.74 -5.26 3.39
C ARG A 92 -14.57 -4.39 3.86
N LEU A 93 -13.88 -3.77 2.90
CA LEU A 93 -12.76 -2.87 3.20
C LEU A 93 -13.27 -1.61 3.87
N VAL A 94 -12.41 -1.04 4.71
CA VAL A 94 -12.64 0.25 5.35
C VAL A 94 -11.71 1.25 4.71
N GLN A 95 -12.22 2.44 4.38
CA GLN A 95 -11.38 3.58 4.03
C GLN A 95 -10.71 4.07 5.31
N PRO A 96 -9.38 3.99 5.44
CA PRO A 96 -8.70 4.42 6.65
C PRO A 96 -8.83 5.93 6.86
N ASN A 97 -8.71 6.38 8.10
CA ASN A 97 -8.63 7.81 8.41
C ASN A 97 -7.27 8.36 7.93
N ASP A 98 -7.29 9.52 7.26
CA ASP A 98 -6.09 10.18 6.74
C ASP A 98 -5.11 10.60 7.85
N ALA A 99 -5.56 10.76 9.10
CA ALA A 99 -4.69 10.99 10.25
C ALA A 99 -3.63 9.88 10.45
N ARG A 100 -3.83 8.67 9.91
CA ARG A 100 -2.84 7.58 9.94
C ARG A 100 -1.62 7.84 9.06
N LEU A 101 -1.73 8.78 8.12
CA LEU A 101 -0.62 9.20 7.28
C LEU A 101 0.24 10.27 7.95
N GLU A 102 -0.18 10.82 9.10
CA GLU A 102 0.60 11.82 9.83
C GLU A 102 1.98 11.26 10.22
N GLY A 103 3.03 12.00 9.86
CA GLY A 103 4.42 11.59 10.07
C GLY A 103 5.03 10.74 8.95
N ILE A 104 4.27 10.42 7.89
CA ILE A 104 4.83 9.85 6.65
C ILE A 104 5.12 10.98 5.68
N SER A 105 6.41 11.31 5.49
CA SER A 105 6.84 12.45 4.68
C SER A 105 6.38 12.38 3.23
N GLU A 106 6.41 11.19 2.63
CA GLU A 106 6.02 10.99 1.22
C GLU A 106 4.51 10.78 1.01
N ALA A 107 3.68 10.84 2.05
CA ALA A 107 2.23 10.72 1.87
C ALA A 107 1.65 11.93 1.14
N LYS A 108 0.72 11.68 0.23
CA LYS A 108 0.00 12.68 -0.60
C LYS A 108 0.88 13.52 -1.55
N THR A 109 2.16 13.21 -1.70
CA THR A 109 3.08 14.00 -2.55
C THR A 109 2.85 13.81 -4.06
N GLN A 110 2.21 12.72 -4.45
CA GLN A 110 1.90 12.39 -5.85
C GLN A 110 0.40 12.27 -6.11
N ASP A 111 -0.44 12.88 -5.27
CA ASP A 111 -1.88 12.82 -5.45
C ASP A 111 -2.29 13.60 -6.71
N TYR A 112 -2.58 12.86 -7.78
CA TYR A 112 -3.00 13.42 -9.06
C TYR A 112 -4.36 14.14 -8.98
N SER A 113 -5.15 13.93 -7.91
CA SER A 113 -6.41 14.67 -7.70
C SER A 113 -6.21 16.14 -7.34
N MET A 114 -5.00 16.53 -6.89
CA MET A 114 -4.61 17.93 -6.68
C MET A 114 -4.01 18.59 -7.93
N ARG A 115 -3.79 17.84 -9.02
CA ARG A 115 -3.51 18.46 -10.32
C ARG A 115 -4.84 18.95 -10.88
N GLN A 116 -5.06 20.25 -10.79
CA GLN A 116 -6.15 20.91 -11.51
C GLN A 116 -6.13 20.44 -12.98
N PRO A 117 -7.30 20.14 -13.59
CA PRO A 117 -7.37 19.79 -15.00
C PRO A 117 -7.15 21.06 -15.84
N GLU A 118 -5.92 21.55 -15.90
CA GLU A 118 -5.48 22.59 -16.83
C GLU A 118 -5.24 21.98 -18.22
N LEU A 119 -6.24 21.30 -18.79
CA LEU A 119 -6.24 20.91 -20.20
C LEU A 119 -7.66 20.98 -20.76
N THR A 120 -8.14 22.22 -20.93
CA THR A 120 -9.06 22.52 -22.02
C THR A 120 -8.39 22.12 -23.34
N TYR A 121 -8.68 20.91 -23.82
CA TYR A 121 -8.50 20.57 -25.22
C TYR A 121 -9.42 21.48 -26.02
N LYS A 122 -8.90 22.61 -26.52
CA LYS A 122 -9.56 23.35 -27.60
C LYS A 122 -9.49 22.46 -28.84
N SER A 123 -10.59 21.75 -29.10
CA SER A 123 -10.88 21.20 -30.42
C SER A 123 -10.77 22.34 -31.42
N LYS A 124 -9.74 22.29 -32.29
CA LYS A 124 -9.71 23.10 -33.50
C LYS A 124 -10.58 22.36 -34.52
N GLU A 125 -11.71 22.97 -34.85
CA GLU A 125 -12.44 22.72 -36.10
C GLU A 125 -11.59 23.15 -37.31
#